data_AF-A0A2N7XSX5-F1
#
_entry.id   AF-A0A2N7XSX5-F1
#
_cell.length_a   1.000
_cell.length_b   1.000
_cell.length_c   1.000
_cell.angle_alpha   90.00
_cell.angle_beta   90.00
_cell.angle_gamma   90.00
#
_symmetry.space_group_name_H-M   'P 1'
#
loop_
_entity.id
_entity.type
_entity.pdbx_description
1 polymer ?
#
loop_
_entity_poly.entity_id
_entity_poly.type
_entity_poly.pdbx_seq_one_letter_code
_entity_poly.pdbx_strand_id
1 'polypeptide(L)'
;MGFREDLELILDASPSERRTLLFSATMPKSIVALAKRYQKDALRISTVGEDRGHGDISYQAVTVAPADIENAVVNLLRLHEAETAIL
;
A
#
# COMPACT_ATOMS: atom_id res chain seq x y z
N MET A 1 -6.75 18.90 9.96
CA MET A 1 -5.50 19.02 10.74
C MET A 1 -4.45 18.21 10.02
N GLY A 2 -4.10 18.67 8.81
CA GLY A 2 -3.61 17.80 7.76
C GLY A 2 -2.09 17.73 7.77
N PHE A 3 -1.56 16.51 7.85
CA PHE A 3 -0.13 16.19 7.63
C PHE A 3 0.49 16.92 6.44
N ARG A 4 -0.32 17.24 5.42
CA ARG A 4 0.07 18.04 4.26
C ARG A 4 0.52 19.47 4.60
N GLU A 5 -0.24 20.19 5.43
CA GLU A 5 0.06 21.58 5.77
C GLU A 5 1.39 21.66 6.53
N ASP A 6 1.59 20.74 7.48
CA ASP A 6 2.84 20.62 8.22
C ASP A 6 4.02 20.29 7.29
N LEU A 7 3.80 19.40 6.32
CA LEU A 7 4.83 19.00 5.36
C LEU A 7 5.19 20.15 4.39
N GLU A 8 4.21 20.94 3.93
CA GLU A 8 4.47 22.15 3.13
C GLU A 8 5.29 23.17 3.93
N LEU A 9 4.98 23.37 5.22
CA LEU A 9 5.73 24.27 6.10
C LEU A 9 7.20 23.83 6.27
N ILE A 10 7.45 22.53 6.47
CA ILE A 10 8.81 21.97 6.56
C ILE A 10 9.57 22.15 5.23
N LEU A 11 8.91 21.90 4.10
CA LEU A 11 9.54 22.00 2.78
C LEU A 11 9.80 23.46 2.37
N ASP A 12 8.96 24.39 2.80
CA ASP A 12 9.13 25.83 2.56
C ASP A 12 10.28 26.40 3.41
N ALA A 13 10.49 25.86 4.62
CA ALA A 13 11.63 26.22 5.48
C ALA A 13 12.98 25.59 5.05
N SER A 14 12.95 24.64 4.11
CA SER A 14 14.15 23.92 3.65
C SER A 14 14.97 24.76 2.65
N PRO A 15 16.31 24.57 2.56
CA PRO A 15 17.18 25.30 1.63
C PRO A 15 16.71 25.24 0.16
N SER A 16 16.89 26.34 -0.58
CA SER A 16 16.40 26.49 -1.96
C SER A 16 17.10 25.57 -2.97
N GLU A 17 18.36 25.25 -2.71
CA GLU A 17 19.16 24.28 -3.47
C GLU A 17 19.22 22.96 -2.71
N ARG A 18 18.46 21.97 -3.21
CA ARG A 18 18.36 20.64 -2.61
C ARG A 18 17.93 19.62 -3.66
N ARG A 19 18.27 18.36 -3.41
CA ARG A 19 17.72 17.22 -4.15
C ARG A 19 16.57 16.60 -3.36
N THR A 20 15.40 16.50 -3.96
CA THR A 20 14.21 15.95 -3.31
C THR A 20 13.80 14.63 -3.92
N LEU A 21 13.68 13.60 -3.09
CA LEU A 21 13.18 12.28 -3.46
C LEU A 21 11.82 12.08 -2.78
N LEU A 22 10.83 11.65 -3.54
CA LEU A 22 9.47 11.39 -3.07
C LEU A 22 9.13 9.92 -3.33
N PHE A 23 8.81 9.19 -2.28
CA PHE A 23 8.37 7.80 -2.35
C PHE A 23 6.89 7.71 -2.01
N SER A 24 6.10 7.10 -2.89
CA SER A 24 4.68 6.88 -2.63
C SER A 24 4.20 5.61 -3.31
N ALA A 25 3.41 4.82 -2.58
CA ALA A 25 2.75 3.62 -3.10
C ALA A 25 1.55 3.96 -3.99
N THR A 26 0.96 5.14 -3.81
CA THR A 26 -0.19 5.61 -4.59
C THR A 26 0.07 7.01 -5.12
N MET A 27 -0.66 7.43 -6.16
CA MET A 27 -0.46 8.75 -6.79
C MET A 27 -1.75 9.56 -6.87
N PRO A 28 -2.37 9.91 -5.72
CA PRO A 28 -3.50 10.82 -5.71
C PRO A 28 -3.05 12.24 -6.15
N LYS A 29 -4.00 13.06 -6.61
CA LYS A 29 -3.73 14.40 -7.14
C LYS A 29 -2.90 15.29 -6.19
N SER A 30 -3.09 15.15 -4.89
CA SER A 30 -2.34 15.89 -3.86
C SER A 30 -0.84 15.57 -3.87
N ILE A 31 -0.47 14.30 -3.97
CA ILE A 31 0.93 13.85 -4.04
C ILE A 31 1.60 14.30 -5.33
N VAL A 32 0.87 14.23 -6.45
CA VAL A 32 1.34 14.74 -7.75
C VAL A 32 1.60 16.24 -7.69
N ALA A 33 0.72 17.02 -7.04
CA ALA A 33 0.90 18.45 -6.86
C ALA A 33 2.13 18.77 -5.99
N LEU A 34 2.34 18.00 -4.92
CA LEU A 34 3.51 18.13 -4.04
C LEU A 34 4.82 17.89 -4.81
N ALA A 35 4.89 16.79 -5.57
CA ALA A 35 6.04 16.47 -6.42
C ALA A 35 6.40 17.61 -7.38
N LYS A 36 5.38 18.17 -8.07
CA LYS A 36 5.56 19.28 -9.02
C LYS A 36 6.03 20.56 -8.36
N ARG A 37 5.59 20.85 -7.13
CA ARG A 37 5.96 22.07 -6.40
C ARG A 37 7.37 22.01 -5.84
N TYR A 38 7.79 20.84 -5.35
CA TYR A 38 9.00 20.72 -4.54
C TYR A 38 10.15 19.94 -5.17
N GLN A 39 9.95 19.29 -6.32
CA GLN A 39 11.03 18.66 -7.09
C GLN A 39 11.30 19.45 -8.37
N LYS A 40 12.56 19.45 -8.80
CA LYS A 40 13.03 20.06 -10.05
C LYS A 40 13.52 18.95 -10.98
N ASP A 41 13.06 18.94 -12.23
CA ASP A 41 13.42 17.95 -13.26
C ASP A 41 13.34 16.49 -12.78
N ALA A 42 12.29 16.17 -12.02
CA ALA A 42 12.16 14.88 -11.37
C ALA A 42 11.85 13.75 -12.36
N LEU A 43 12.67 12.69 -12.32
CA LEU A 43 12.36 11.44 -13.00
C LEU A 43 11.33 10.66 -12.20
N ARG A 44 10.21 10.32 -12.84
CA ARG A 44 9.22 9.42 -12.26
C ARG A 44 9.59 7.97 -12.59
N ILE A 45 10.03 7.25 -11.58
CA ILE A 45 10.34 5.81 -11.67
C ILE A 45 9.18 5.05 -11.05
N SER A 46 8.57 4.14 -11.80
CA SER A 46 7.52 3.25 -11.29
C SER A 46 7.95 1.82 -11.51
N THR A 47 7.98 1.04 -10.43
CA THR A 47 8.29 -0.39 -10.43
C THR A 47 7.04 -1.26 -10.52
N VAL A 48 5.86 -0.63 -10.61
CA VAL A 48 4.58 -1.33 -10.66
C VAL A 48 4.30 -1.65 -12.13
N GLY A 49 4.51 -2.91 -12.53
CA GLY A 49 3.90 -3.44 -13.74
C GLY A 49 2.37 -3.42 -13.61
N GLU A 50 1.64 -3.58 -14.71
CA GLU A 50 0.15 -3.55 -14.72
C GLU A 50 -0.53 -4.61 -13.86
N ASP A 51 0.23 -5.49 -13.21
CA ASP A 51 -0.29 -6.50 -12.32
C ASP A 51 -0.76 -5.90 -11.01
N ARG A 52 -2.09 -5.99 -10.85
CA ARG A 52 -2.83 -5.80 -9.61
C ARG A 52 -2.02 -6.37 -8.45
N GLY A 53 -1.89 -5.58 -7.37
CA GLY A 53 -1.23 -6.04 -6.16
C GLY A 53 -1.74 -7.44 -5.76
N HIS A 54 -0.81 -8.32 -5.40
CA HIS A 54 -1.08 -9.69 -4.99
C HIS A 54 -1.54 -10.66 -6.08
N GLY A 55 -1.03 -10.55 -7.32
CA GLY A 55 -1.28 -11.54 -8.38
C GLY A 55 -0.85 -12.99 -8.03
N ASP A 56 -0.05 -13.14 -6.97
CA ASP A 56 0.43 -14.39 -6.40
C ASP A 56 -0.38 -14.87 -5.18
N ILE A 57 -1.37 -14.10 -4.70
CA ILE A 57 -2.25 -14.50 -3.59
C ILE A 57 -3.57 -15.06 -4.15
N SER A 58 -3.83 -16.33 -3.83
CA SER A 58 -5.13 -16.96 -4.10
C SER A 58 -6.13 -16.60 -3.00
N TYR A 59 -7.28 -16.05 -3.39
CA TYR A 59 -8.39 -15.76 -2.49
C TYR A 59 -9.51 -16.79 -2.68
N GLN A 60 -9.95 -17.41 -1.58
CA GLN A 60 -11.06 -18.36 -1.58
C GLN A 60 -12.08 -17.97 -0.52
N ALA A 61 -13.36 -18.06 -0.87
CA ALA A 61 -14.48 -17.84 0.04
C ALA A 61 -15.26 -19.15 0.23
N VAL A 62 -15.52 -19.53 1.47
CA VAL A 62 -16.28 -20.74 1.82
C VAL A 62 -17.51 -20.31 2.59
N THR A 63 -18.69 -20.66 2.08
CA THR A 63 -19.97 -20.35 2.72
C THR A 63 -20.30 -21.43 3.75
N VAL A 64 -20.53 -21.03 5.00
CA VAL A 64 -20.79 -21.96 6.11
C VAL A 64 -21.95 -21.44 6.95
N ALA A 65 -22.71 -22.34 7.55
CA ALA A 65 -23.70 -21.95 8.55
C ALA A 65 -22.96 -21.44 9.81
N PRO A 66 -23.55 -20.51 10.59
CA PRO A 66 -22.87 -19.94 11.76
C PRO A 66 -22.40 -20.98 12.78
N ALA A 67 -23.14 -22.08 12.94
CA ALA A 67 -22.79 -23.16 13.85
C ALA A 67 -21.58 -24.00 13.41
N ASP A 68 -21.21 -23.94 12.13
CA ASP A 68 -20.17 -24.80 11.53
C ASP A 68 -18.84 -24.08 11.30
N ILE A 69 -18.72 -22.80 11.66
CA ILE A 69 -17.52 -21.99 11.39
C ILE A 69 -16.26 -22.63 11.95
N GLU A 70 -16.27 -23.07 13.22
CA GLU A 70 -15.09 -23.69 13.85
C GLU A 70 -14.68 -24.99 13.13
N ASN A 71 -15.64 -25.86 12.84
CA ASN A 71 -15.39 -27.12 12.13
C ASN A 71 -14.83 -26.88 10.72
N ALA A 72 -15.37 -25.88 10.02
CA ALA A 72 -14.90 -25.51 8.69
C ALA A 72 -13.46 -24.98 8.72
N VAL A 73 -13.11 -24.13 9.69
CA VAL A 73 -11.73 -23.62 9.86
C VAL A 73 -10.76 -24.78 10.10
N VAL A 74 -11.07 -25.69 11.04
CA VAL A 74 -10.21 -26.85 11.32
C VAL A 74 -10.03 -27.72 10.08
N ASN A 75 -11.11 -28.00 9.35
CA ASN A 75 -11.04 -28.81 8.12
C ASN A 75 -10.23 -28.11 7.02
N LEU A 76 -10.32 -26.78 6.88
CA LEU A 76 -9.54 -26.03 5.91
C LEU A 76 -8.04 -26.03 6.24
N LEU A 77 -7.68 -25.86 7.52
CA LEU A 77 -6.29 -25.95 7.96
C LEU A 77 -5.71 -27.34 7.70
N ARG A 78 -6.50 -28.40 7.93
CA ARG A 78 -6.09 -29.78 7.65
C ARG A 78 -5.99 -30.08 6.16
N LEU A 79 -6.91 -29.57 5.34
CA LEU A 79 -6.91 -29.75 3.89
C LEU A 79 -5.66 -29.17 3.24
N HIS A 80 -5.21 -28.00 3.69
CA HIS A 80 -4.05 -27.31 3.14
C HIS A 80 -2.73 -27.70 3.81
N GLU A 81 -2.77 -28.57 4.84
CA GLU A 81 -1.61 -29.01 5.62
C GLU A 81 -0.70 -27.84 6.05
N ALA A 82 -1.30 -26.73 6.46
CA ALA A 82 -0.56 -25.50 6.74
C ALA A 82 0.34 -25.65 7.97
N GLU A 83 1.65 -25.47 7.80
CA GLU A 83 2.62 -25.50 8.92
C GLU A 83 2.40 -24.35 9.90
N THR A 84 1.99 -23.18 9.39
CA THR A 84 1.63 -22.00 10.18
C THR A 84 0.46 -21.27 9.53
N ALA A 85 -0.45 -20.75 10.35
CA ALA A 85 -1.62 -20.02 9.88
C ALA A 85 -1.97 -18.87 10.84
N ILE A 86 -2.59 -17.82 10.29
CA ILE A 86 -3.18 -16.72 11.05
C ILE A 86 -4.70 -16.86 10.90
N LEU A 87 -5.42 -16.85 12.02
CA LEU A 87 -6.88 -16.93 12.11
C LEU A 87 -7.47 -15.63 12.65
#